data_AF-A0A1G3TDM4-F1
#
_entry.id   AF-A0A1G3TDM4-F1
#
_cell.length_a   1.000
_cell.length_b   1.000
_cell.length_c   1.000
_cell.angle_alpha   90.00
_cell.angle_beta   90.00
_cell.angle_gamma   90.00
#
_symmetry.space_group_name_H-M   'P 1'
#
loop_
_entity.id
_entity.type
_entity.pdbx_description
1 polymer ?
#
loop_
_entity_poly.entity_id
_entity_poly.type
_entity_poly.pdbx_seq_one_letter_code
_entity_poly.pdbx_strand_id
1 'polypeptide(L)'
;MMDLLLMTGGLFLAFWYFFGIKKENGFVYARFPSFAHKNAGGSLPNPLDVKRGYIWTPISVLKNLFSKNPKNIVFIDQFRFDEEYAHKSGMNGFYRKSAEKTEIYLDPLKMTQGMLLIGKMGSGKTEMGFSILSRDFYNRAIIHQVKAGDFAESFLGKNDMLFSPYDKRGYLWDIMSESEGIIKTFFENYANSVMGDKKDFFSASSQRLYNELAQKTRTKYEDESSATKWLLLIKSIKDLFAEMDSGTQKSKQDVKSTMEVILEPLEIMAFKMQNPNQKRFIIKDFFKRKNQCKLIMDNIPEHEKSLTPLFTAFTACMSQVHTSMPDSKTDFTLYFLDEYLSFVQIMDEASKKRLHTLIRSKGGILMPAIQYIPMDDKKLQQLLTSSAFAWIYFSVIEEETIKLFKDAIGETEYTYSETNESRGKGGKSTSTSTKHERTNIIFNELLNGLGDKFEHIVFIPNHKVIYKGYTPQANLKKVAEKTVPADLTEFYAIKYKNLNAPEEDIKNLTFADLFKEKPLSKLEEFKLFKKFEKAKGKEEELKNFKTENKLEQVNLEHLFQKYMQDGQILQNKMKLFTLNERVELNGKWQRVQGDPEQELQFIEKYDLFGALPAFFEFDAAEKSRLSEFA
;
A
#
# COMPACT_ATOMS: atom_id res chain seq x y z
N MET A 1 -67.10 35.54 -26.65
CA MET A 1 -66.08 36.58 -26.32
C MET A 1 -65.53 36.40 -24.91
N MET A 2 -66.38 36.17 -23.90
CA MET A 2 -65.98 35.91 -22.52
C MET A 2 -65.13 34.62 -22.34
N ASP A 3 -65.48 33.52 -23.01
CA ASP A 3 -64.71 32.26 -22.94
C ASP A 3 -63.30 32.38 -23.56
N LEU A 4 -63.15 33.19 -24.61
CA LEU A 4 -61.87 33.46 -25.25
C LEU A 4 -60.96 34.29 -24.32
N LEU A 5 -61.53 35.26 -23.59
CA LEU A 5 -60.82 36.06 -22.59
C LEU A 5 -60.39 35.23 -21.38
N LEU A 6 -61.24 34.30 -20.94
CA LEU A 6 -60.90 33.37 -19.86
C LEU A 6 -59.82 32.36 -20.28
N MET A 7 -59.88 31.82 -21.51
CA MET A 7 -58.82 30.94 -22.03
C MET A 7 -57.48 31.68 -22.20
N THR A 8 -57.49 32.88 -22.79
CA THR A 8 -56.27 33.68 -22.99
C THR A 8 -55.68 34.18 -21.69
N GLY A 9 -56.51 34.63 -20.74
CA GLY A 9 -56.09 34.98 -19.38
C GLY A 9 -55.52 33.78 -18.62
N GLY A 10 -56.16 32.61 -18.72
CA GLY A 10 -55.68 31.36 -18.14
C GLY A 10 -54.34 30.90 -18.73
N LEU A 11 -54.18 31.00 -20.05
CA LEU A 11 -52.91 30.71 -20.74
C LEU A 11 -51.80 31.68 -20.34
N PHE A 12 -52.11 32.97 -20.20
CA PHE A 12 -51.13 33.98 -19.77
C PHE A 12 -50.70 33.76 -18.32
N LEU A 13 -51.64 33.44 -17.41
CA LEU A 13 -51.34 33.10 -16.03
C LEU A 13 -50.52 31.82 -15.93
N ALA A 14 -50.86 30.79 -16.72
CA ALA A 14 -50.07 29.57 -16.82
C ALA A 14 -48.66 29.88 -17.33
N PHE A 15 -48.54 30.67 -18.40
CA PHE A 15 -47.24 31.06 -18.96
C PHE A 15 -46.41 31.85 -17.95
N TRP A 16 -46.99 32.85 -17.28
CA TRP A 16 -46.31 33.61 -16.23
C TRP A 16 -45.90 32.72 -15.05
N TYR A 17 -46.74 31.76 -14.67
CA TYR A 17 -46.47 30.82 -13.58
C TYR A 17 -45.35 29.82 -13.91
N PHE A 18 -45.31 29.31 -15.15
CA PHE A 18 -44.32 28.32 -15.58
C PHE A 18 -42.98 28.94 -16.01
N PHE A 19 -43.00 30.14 -16.61
CA PHE A 19 -41.82 30.81 -17.16
C PHE A 19 -41.35 32.01 -16.33
N GLY A 20 -41.94 32.25 -15.16
CA GLY A 20 -41.51 33.30 -14.24
C GLY A 20 -40.06 33.09 -13.80
N ILE A 21 -39.20 34.05 -14.15
CA ILE A 21 -37.79 34.10 -13.75
C ILE A 21 -37.60 35.28 -12.81
N LYS A 22 -37.05 35.00 -11.63
CA LYS A 22 -36.52 36.01 -10.72
C LYS A 22 -35.01 36.16 -11.01
N LYS A 23 -34.55 37.40 -11.11
CA LYS A 23 -33.14 37.73 -11.33
C LYS A 23 -32.63 38.49 -10.12
N GLU A 24 -31.51 38.06 -9.55
CA GLU A 24 -30.82 38.76 -8.46
C GLU A 24 -29.34 38.82 -8.79
N ASN A 25 -28.77 40.03 -8.89
CA ASN A 25 -27.35 40.25 -9.20
C ASN A 25 -26.85 39.46 -10.43
N GLY A 26 -27.69 39.34 -11.46
CA GLY A 26 -27.38 38.58 -12.68
C GLY A 26 -27.62 37.07 -12.62
N PHE A 27 -27.93 36.51 -11.45
CA PHE A 27 -28.24 35.09 -11.28
C PHE A 27 -29.71 34.77 -11.53
N VAL A 28 -29.96 33.56 -12.04
CA VAL A 28 -31.29 33.09 -12.46
C VAL A 28 -31.91 32.16 -11.43
N TYR A 29 -33.08 32.55 -10.94
CA TYR A 29 -33.93 31.77 -10.04
C TYR A 29 -35.26 31.51 -10.73
N ALA A 30 -35.64 30.25 -10.88
CA ALA A 30 -36.82 29.88 -11.64
C ALA A 30 -37.61 28.78 -10.93
N ARG A 31 -38.94 28.91 -10.94
CA ARG A 31 -39.84 27.92 -10.32
C ARG A 31 -39.79 26.56 -11.02
N PHE A 32 -39.65 26.60 -12.36
CA PHE A 32 -39.46 25.44 -13.22
C PHE A 32 -38.23 25.63 -14.12
N PRO A 33 -37.02 25.40 -13.59
CA PRO A 33 -35.77 25.72 -14.28
C PRO A 33 -35.62 25.12 -15.68
N SER A 34 -36.06 23.88 -15.90
CA SER A 34 -35.95 23.23 -17.22
C SER A 34 -36.67 23.96 -18.36
N PHE A 35 -37.69 24.77 -18.07
CA PHE A 35 -38.46 25.49 -19.08
C PHE A 35 -38.09 26.98 -19.17
N ALA A 36 -37.45 27.51 -18.13
CA ALA A 36 -37.24 28.94 -17.98
C ALA A 36 -36.04 29.47 -18.78
N HIS A 37 -34.86 28.83 -18.66
CA HIS A 37 -33.65 29.28 -19.34
C HIS A 37 -32.61 28.15 -19.44
N LYS A 38 -31.76 28.16 -20.48
CA LYS A 38 -30.73 27.14 -20.70
C LYS A 38 -29.70 27.01 -19.57
N ASN A 39 -29.44 28.10 -18.85
CA ASN A 39 -28.53 28.12 -17.71
C ASN A 39 -29.25 27.84 -16.38
N ALA A 40 -30.57 27.74 -16.38
CA ALA A 40 -31.31 27.39 -15.17
C ALA A 40 -31.28 25.87 -14.94
N GLY A 41 -31.42 25.45 -13.68
CA GLY A 41 -31.58 24.03 -13.34
C GLY A 41 -30.27 23.28 -13.11
N GLY A 42 -29.19 24.02 -12.83
CA GLY A 42 -28.03 23.47 -12.12
C GLY A 42 -28.33 23.29 -10.64
N SER A 43 -27.41 22.66 -9.91
CA SER A 43 -27.56 22.43 -8.46
C SER A 43 -27.68 23.72 -7.64
N LEU A 44 -27.05 24.80 -8.12
CA LEU A 44 -27.03 26.13 -7.53
C LEU A 44 -27.36 27.16 -8.63
N PRO A 45 -27.64 28.43 -8.29
CA PRO A 45 -27.98 29.45 -9.28
C PRO A 45 -26.80 29.71 -10.22
N ASN A 46 -27.12 29.92 -11.50
CA ASN A 46 -26.16 30.33 -12.52
C ASN A 46 -26.41 31.74 -12.99
N PRO A 47 -25.37 32.46 -13.46
CA PRO A 47 -25.57 33.72 -14.15
C PRO A 47 -26.36 33.55 -15.45
N LEU A 48 -27.17 34.54 -15.78
CA LEU A 48 -28.01 34.53 -16.99
C LEU A 48 -27.14 34.58 -18.26
N ASP A 49 -26.17 35.48 -18.29
CA ASP A 49 -25.32 35.76 -19.46
C ASP A 49 -23.84 35.57 -19.11
N VAL A 50 -23.39 34.31 -19.20
CA VAL A 50 -22.01 33.89 -18.92
C VAL A 50 -21.14 34.10 -20.16
N LYS A 51 -20.03 34.80 -19.99
CA LYS A 51 -19.02 35.03 -21.04
C LYS A 51 -17.92 33.98 -21.01
N ARG A 52 -17.48 33.59 -19.81
CA ARG A 52 -16.39 32.63 -19.60
C ARG A 52 -16.52 31.96 -18.23
N GLY A 53 -15.97 30.75 -18.10
CA GLY A 53 -15.89 30.02 -16.83
C GLY A 53 -16.85 28.83 -16.78
N TYR A 54 -17.04 28.31 -15.57
CA TYR A 54 -17.92 27.17 -15.30
C TYR A 54 -19.31 27.64 -14.87
N ILE A 55 -20.29 26.77 -15.04
CA ILE A 55 -21.63 26.94 -14.48
C ILE A 55 -22.03 25.63 -13.81
N TRP A 56 -22.90 25.72 -12.80
CA TRP A 56 -23.58 24.55 -12.27
C TRP A 56 -24.33 23.86 -13.39
N THR A 57 -23.90 22.65 -13.73
CA THR A 57 -24.31 21.97 -14.94
C THR A 57 -25.81 21.70 -14.90
N PRO A 58 -26.60 22.20 -15.87
CA PRO A 58 -28.04 21.97 -15.89
C PRO A 58 -28.37 20.49 -15.95
N ILE A 59 -29.42 20.09 -15.24
CA ILE A 59 -29.86 18.69 -15.19
C ILE A 59 -30.17 18.08 -16.56
N SER A 60 -30.63 18.88 -17.52
CA SER A 60 -30.86 18.43 -18.91
C SER A 60 -29.56 18.01 -19.60
N VAL A 61 -28.48 18.77 -19.37
CA VAL A 61 -27.14 18.44 -19.87
C VAL A 61 -26.61 17.18 -19.20
N LEU A 62 -26.79 17.05 -17.88
CA LEU A 62 -26.40 15.84 -17.13
C LEU A 62 -27.12 14.60 -17.66
N LYS A 63 -28.43 14.67 -17.91
CA LYS A 63 -29.21 13.56 -18.50
C LYS A 63 -28.70 13.16 -19.88
N ASN A 64 -28.33 14.14 -20.70
CA ASN A 64 -27.82 13.86 -22.04
C ASN A 64 -26.44 13.19 -22.02
N LEU A 65 -25.57 13.58 -21.09
CA LEU A 65 -24.20 13.06 -21.01
C LEU A 65 -24.09 11.75 -20.22
N PHE A 66 -24.87 11.61 -19.15
CA PHE A 66 -24.66 10.61 -18.10
C PHE A 66 -25.93 9.81 -17.74
N SER A 67 -26.94 9.79 -18.61
CA SER A 67 -28.03 8.82 -18.47
C SER A 67 -27.53 7.39 -18.67
N LYS A 68 -28.23 6.45 -18.02
CA LYS A 68 -27.99 5.01 -18.20
C LYS A 68 -28.14 4.62 -19.67
N ASN A 69 -27.10 4.03 -20.22
CA ASN A 69 -27.08 3.50 -21.58
C ASN A 69 -26.07 2.34 -21.66
N PRO A 70 -25.94 1.62 -22.78
CA PRO A 70 -25.02 0.48 -22.88
C PRO A 70 -23.54 0.81 -22.60
N LYS A 71 -23.13 2.08 -22.67
CA LYS A 71 -21.78 2.55 -22.28
C LYS A 71 -21.75 3.02 -20.82
N ASN A 72 -22.71 3.85 -20.41
CA ASN A 72 -22.83 4.38 -19.06
C ASN A 72 -23.63 3.41 -18.18
N ILE A 73 -22.93 2.47 -17.56
CA ILE A 73 -23.55 1.41 -16.74
C ILE A 73 -23.29 1.56 -15.25
N VAL A 74 -22.31 2.37 -14.85
CA VAL A 74 -21.92 2.52 -13.44
C VAL A 74 -22.69 3.66 -12.81
N PHE A 75 -23.65 3.34 -11.94
CA PHE A 75 -24.31 4.35 -11.12
C PHE A 75 -23.29 5.00 -10.17
N ILE A 76 -23.25 6.33 -10.16
CA ILE A 76 -22.41 7.12 -9.26
C ILE A 76 -23.24 7.72 -8.14
N ASP A 77 -24.25 8.52 -8.50
CA ASP A 77 -25.03 9.28 -7.54
C ASP A 77 -26.38 9.74 -8.12
N GLN A 78 -27.11 10.52 -7.32
CA GLN A 78 -28.29 11.26 -7.75
C GLN A 78 -28.04 12.76 -7.68
N PHE A 79 -28.53 13.48 -8.68
CA PHE A 79 -28.48 14.94 -8.70
C PHE A 79 -29.19 15.57 -7.48
N ARG A 80 -28.66 16.67 -6.96
CA ARG A 80 -29.28 17.46 -5.88
C ARG A 80 -29.30 18.96 -6.20
N PHE A 81 -30.35 19.62 -5.75
CA PHE A 81 -30.36 21.07 -5.64
C PHE A 81 -29.87 21.49 -4.25
N ASP A 82 -29.23 22.65 -4.20
CA ASP A 82 -29.07 23.38 -2.96
C ASP A 82 -30.43 23.83 -2.41
N GLU A 83 -30.59 23.75 -1.09
CA GLU A 83 -31.87 24.06 -0.43
C GLU A 83 -32.19 25.55 -0.45
N GLU A 84 -31.20 26.40 -0.23
CA GLU A 84 -31.38 27.85 -0.27
C GLU A 84 -31.73 28.29 -1.68
N TYR A 85 -31.06 27.72 -2.69
CA TYR A 85 -31.39 27.95 -4.10
C TYR A 85 -32.82 27.52 -4.44
N ALA A 86 -33.22 26.31 -4.04
CA ALA A 86 -34.56 25.80 -4.29
C ALA A 86 -35.64 26.67 -3.61
N HIS A 87 -35.38 27.11 -2.38
CA HIS A 87 -36.26 28.00 -1.62
C HIS A 87 -36.37 29.39 -2.28
N LYS A 88 -35.24 30.04 -2.57
CA LYS A 88 -35.19 31.36 -3.24
C LYS A 88 -35.84 31.35 -4.63
N SER A 89 -35.75 30.22 -5.34
CA SER A 89 -36.40 30.02 -6.63
C SER A 89 -37.91 29.79 -6.54
N GLY A 90 -38.46 29.61 -5.34
CA GLY A 90 -39.85 29.15 -5.16
C GLY A 90 -40.10 27.82 -5.88
N MET A 91 -39.06 26.96 -5.96
CA MET A 91 -39.05 25.79 -6.83
C MET A 91 -40.20 24.86 -6.47
N ASN A 92 -40.94 24.42 -7.48
CA ASN A 92 -42.06 23.52 -7.25
C ASN A 92 -41.57 22.20 -6.65
N GLY A 93 -42.14 21.78 -5.51
CA GLY A 93 -41.69 20.59 -4.78
C GLY A 93 -41.81 19.28 -5.57
N PHE A 94 -42.82 19.14 -6.44
CA PHE A 94 -42.96 17.98 -7.32
C PHE A 94 -41.84 17.95 -8.37
N TYR A 95 -41.59 19.09 -9.03
CA TYR A 95 -40.48 19.22 -9.96
C TYR A 95 -39.14 18.92 -9.28
N ARG A 96 -38.88 19.52 -8.11
CA ARG A 96 -37.66 19.31 -7.33
C ARG A 96 -37.43 17.83 -7.06
N LYS A 97 -38.42 17.14 -6.47
CA LYS A 97 -38.35 15.70 -6.19
C LYS A 97 -38.12 14.87 -7.45
N SER A 98 -38.74 15.22 -8.58
CA SER A 98 -38.54 14.51 -9.85
C SER A 98 -37.13 14.72 -10.42
N ALA A 99 -36.60 15.93 -10.31
CA ALA A 99 -35.26 16.27 -10.76
C ALA A 99 -34.20 15.60 -9.88
N GLU A 100 -34.37 15.61 -8.56
CA GLU A 100 -33.45 14.97 -7.61
C GLU A 100 -33.45 13.43 -7.71
N LYS A 101 -34.44 12.81 -8.37
CA LYS A 101 -34.40 11.38 -8.73
C LYS A 101 -33.54 11.09 -9.97
N THR A 102 -32.93 12.10 -10.59
CA THR A 102 -32.07 11.90 -11.75
C THR A 102 -30.78 11.22 -11.32
N GLU A 103 -30.64 9.97 -11.73
CA GLU A 103 -29.46 9.15 -11.50
C GLU A 103 -28.38 9.46 -12.54
N ILE A 104 -27.13 9.53 -12.08
CA ILE A 104 -25.96 9.80 -12.90
C ILE A 104 -25.16 8.51 -13.07
N TYR A 105 -24.86 8.17 -14.32
CA TYR A 105 -24.12 6.98 -14.72
C TYR A 105 -22.86 7.33 -15.49
N LEU A 106 -21.76 6.62 -15.20
CA LEU A 106 -20.49 6.74 -15.92
C LEU A 106 -20.15 5.48 -16.71
N ASP A 107 -19.34 5.69 -17.75
CA ASP A 107 -18.68 4.64 -18.52
C ASP A 107 -17.50 4.08 -17.72
N PRO A 108 -17.46 2.76 -17.39
CA PRO A 108 -16.33 2.14 -16.72
C PRO A 108 -14.99 2.39 -17.42
N LEU A 109 -14.99 2.46 -18.76
CA LEU A 109 -13.79 2.73 -19.54
C LEU A 109 -13.28 4.16 -19.28
N LYS A 110 -14.18 5.13 -19.06
CA LYS A 110 -13.78 6.47 -18.64
C LYS A 110 -13.27 6.47 -17.21
N MET A 111 -13.84 5.67 -16.32
CA MET A 111 -13.35 5.53 -14.94
C MET A 111 -11.92 4.97 -14.86
N THR A 112 -11.38 4.30 -15.90
CA THR A 112 -9.96 3.89 -15.93
C THR A 112 -8.97 5.07 -15.91
N GLN A 113 -9.46 6.28 -16.21
CA GLN A 113 -8.73 7.52 -15.97
C GLN A 113 -8.68 7.91 -14.48
N GLY A 114 -9.26 7.12 -13.58
CA GLY A 114 -9.25 7.38 -12.15
C GLY A 114 -10.39 8.29 -11.69
N MET A 115 -10.79 8.12 -10.43
CA MET A 115 -11.77 8.94 -9.75
C MET A 115 -11.27 9.32 -8.37
N LEU A 116 -11.07 10.61 -8.13
CA LEU A 116 -10.51 11.10 -6.87
C LEU A 116 -11.63 11.43 -5.88
N LEU A 117 -11.65 10.75 -4.72
CA LEU A 117 -12.63 11.04 -3.65
C LEU A 117 -11.95 11.85 -2.55
N ILE A 118 -12.48 13.03 -2.22
CA ILE A 118 -11.87 13.96 -1.26
C ILE A 118 -12.89 14.33 -0.20
N GLY A 119 -12.53 14.23 1.07
CA GLY A 119 -13.35 14.73 2.16
C GLY A 119 -12.96 14.22 3.54
N LYS A 120 -13.37 14.92 4.58
CA LYS A 120 -13.11 14.56 5.99
C LYS A 120 -13.68 13.18 6.36
N MET A 121 -13.30 12.67 7.52
CA MET A 121 -13.91 11.46 8.07
C MET A 121 -15.42 11.65 8.25
N GLY A 122 -16.21 10.61 7.95
CA GLY A 122 -17.68 10.65 8.09
C GLY A 122 -18.43 11.45 7.03
N SER A 123 -17.76 11.94 5.98
CA SER A 123 -18.38 12.78 4.94
C SER A 123 -19.18 12.03 3.86
N GLY A 124 -19.11 10.69 3.84
CA GLY A 124 -19.82 9.86 2.85
C GLY A 124 -18.94 9.10 1.85
N LYS A 125 -17.60 9.23 1.91
CA LYS A 125 -16.66 8.49 1.03
C LYS A 125 -16.89 6.97 1.05
N THR A 126 -17.03 6.40 2.25
CA THR A 126 -17.25 4.96 2.46
C THR A 126 -18.59 4.52 1.87
N GLU A 127 -19.66 5.31 2.00
CA GLU A 127 -20.97 5.04 1.39
C GLU A 127 -20.90 5.01 -0.14
N MET A 128 -20.15 5.93 -0.75
CA MET A 128 -19.88 5.87 -2.18
C MET A 128 -19.08 4.61 -2.55
N GLY A 129 -18.09 4.22 -1.74
CA GLY A 129 -17.39 2.95 -1.87
C GLY A 129 -18.34 1.75 -1.87
N PHE A 130 -19.25 1.66 -0.90
CA PHE A 130 -20.27 0.61 -0.82
C PHE A 130 -21.19 0.62 -2.05
N SER A 131 -21.67 1.80 -2.47
CA SER A 131 -22.53 1.95 -3.65
C SER A 131 -21.84 1.42 -4.92
N ILE A 132 -20.57 1.78 -5.15
CA ILE A 132 -19.82 1.38 -6.35
C ILE A 132 -19.43 -0.10 -6.31
N LEU A 133 -18.95 -0.60 -5.17
CA LEU A 133 -18.55 -2.00 -5.00
C LEU A 133 -19.73 -2.98 -5.07
N SER A 134 -20.96 -2.50 -4.91
CA SER A 134 -22.18 -3.30 -5.12
C SER A 134 -22.55 -3.51 -6.59
N ARG A 135 -21.90 -2.80 -7.54
CA ARG A 135 -22.24 -2.82 -8.98
C ARG A 135 -21.42 -3.85 -9.76
N ASP A 136 -22.06 -4.52 -10.70
CA ASP A 136 -21.57 -5.67 -11.48
C ASP A 136 -20.82 -5.32 -12.76
N PHE A 137 -20.06 -4.22 -12.77
CA PHE A 137 -19.33 -3.76 -13.96
C PHE A 137 -17.86 -4.21 -14.03
N TYR A 138 -17.32 -4.79 -12.94
CA TYR A 138 -15.91 -5.17 -12.83
C TYR A 138 -15.74 -6.66 -12.55
N ASN A 139 -14.58 -7.21 -12.92
CA ASN A 139 -14.28 -8.61 -12.64
C ASN A 139 -13.59 -8.80 -11.30
N ARG A 140 -12.80 -7.80 -10.88
CA ARG A 140 -11.99 -7.84 -9.66
C ARG A 140 -12.02 -6.50 -8.95
N ALA A 141 -11.95 -6.51 -7.62
CA ALA A 141 -11.70 -5.31 -6.84
C ALA A 141 -10.63 -5.55 -5.77
N ILE A 142 -9.83 -4.54 -5.52
CA ILE A 142 -8.85 -4.46 -4.44
C ILE A 142 -9.35 -3.36 -3.52
N ILE A 143 -9.59 -3.71 -2.26
CA ILE A 143 -10.20 -2.84 -1.27
C ILE A 143 -9.20 -2.68 -0.15
N HIS A 144 -8.69 -1.47 0.06
CA HIS A 144 -7.99 -1.13 1.29
C HIS A 144 -9.00 -0.57 2.28
N GLN A 145 -9.07 -1.14 3.48
CA GLN A 145 -9.91 -0.63 4.56
C GLN A 145 -9.07 -0.34 5.80
N VAL A 146 -9.24 0.86 6.36
CA VAL A 146 -8.61 1.27 7.63
C VAL A 146 -9.48 0.92 8.83
N LYS A 147 -10.80 1.06 8.69
CA LYS A 147 -11.74 0.58 9.71
C LYS A 147 -11.92 -0.91 9.56
N ALA A 148 -11.26 -1.66 10.43
CA ALA A 148 -11.25 -3.12 10.36
C ALA A 148 -12.65 -3.71 10.26
N GLY A 149 -12.81 -4.57 9.26
CA GLY A 149 -14.02 -5.35 9.04
C GLY A 149 -15.21 -4.64 8.37
N ASP A 150 -15.17 -3.35 8.07
CA ASP A 150 -16.36 -2.66 7.50
C ASP A 150 -16.76 -3.18 6.10
N PHE A 151 -15.80 -3.28 5.17
CA PHE A 151 -16.06 -3.90 3.86
C PHE A 151 -16.09 -5.42 3.96
N ALA A 152 -15.31 -6.03 4.86
CA ALA A 152 -15.32 -7.48 5.04
C ALA A 152 -16.70 -7.99 5.50
N GLU A 153 -17.35 -7.34 6.47
CA GLU A 153 -18.68 -7.70 6.97
C GLU A 153 -19.72 -7.70 5.85
N SER A 154 -19.61 -6.79 4.88
CA SER A 154 -20.60 -6.61 3.81
C SER A 154 -20.28 -7.39 2.53
N PHE A 155 -19.00 -7.68 2.26
CA PHE A 155 -18.55 -8.18 0.97
C PHE A 155 -17.71 -9.45 0.99
N LEU A 156 -17.25 -9.94 2.14
CA LEU A 156 -16.41 -11.14 2.19
C LEU A 156 -17.25 -12.41 1.96
N GLY A 157 -17.43 -12.77 0.68
CA GLY A 157 -18.11 -13.99 0.26
C GLY A 157 -17.16 -15.16 0.03
N LYS A 158 -17.71 -16.26 -0.52
CA LYS A 158 -16.96 -17.51 -0.77
C LYS A 158 -15.85 -17.36 -1.82
N ASN A 159 -16.04 -16.46 -2.79
CA ASN A 159 -15.11 -16.25 -3.90
C ASN A 159 -14.08 -15.16 -3.61
N ASP A 160 -14.28 -14.40 -2.54
CA ASP A 160 -13.47 -13.25 -2.16
C ASP A 160 -12.27 -13.67 -1.30
N MET A 161 -11.34 -12.75 -1.13
CA MET A 161 -10.06 -12.97 -0.46
C MET A 161 -9.88 -11.88 0.59
N LEU A 162 -9.61 -12.29 1.82
CA LEU A 162 -9.16 -11.39 2.88
C LEU A 162 -7.64 -11.49 2.94
N PHE A 163 -6.91 -10.40 2.79
CA PHE A 163 -5.46 -10.37 2.99
C PHE A 163 -5.15 -9.73 4.34
N SER A 164 -4.91 -10.58 5.34
CA SER A 164 -4.44 -10.20 6.66
C SER A 164 -3.80 -11.43 7.34
N PRO A 165 -2.49 -11.40 7.66
CA PRO A 165 -1.84 -12.48 8.40
C PRO A 165 -2.43 -12.68 9.82
N TYR A 166 -3.08 -11.66 10.37
CA TYR A 166 -3.62 -11.64 11.73
C TYR A 166 -5.11 -12.01 11.80
N ASP A 167 -5.78 -12.23 10.66
CA ASP A 167 -7.14 -12.80 10.63
C ASP A 167 -7.09 -14.30 10.27
N LYS A 168 -7.88 -15.12 10.96
CA LYS A 168 -7.98 -16.57 10.76
C LYS A 168 -8.49 -16.93 9.36
N ARG A 169 -9.34 -16.08 8.78
CA ARG A 169 -9.93 -16.25 7.43
C ARG A 169 -8.99 -15.75 6.34
N GLY A 170 -7.91 -15.05 6.74
CA GLY A 170 -6.96 -14.42 5.85
C GLY A 170 -6.26 -15.42 4.93
N TYR A 171 -6.15 -15.07 3.66
CA TYR A 171 -5.24 -15.65 2.69
C TYR A 171 -3.83 -15.11 2.93
N LEU A 172 -2.82 -15.96 2.75
CA LEU A 172 -1.43 -15.53 2.71
C LEU A 172 -1.01 -15.22 1.28
N TRP A 173 -0.33 -14.09 1.08
CA TRP A 173 0.36 -13.84 -0.16
C TRP A 173 1.69 -14.60 -0.21
N ASP A 174 1.82 -15.50 -1.17
CA ASP A 174 2.99 -16.35 -1.31
C ASP A 174 4.09 -15.71 -2.16
N ILE A 175 4.81 -14.76 -1.54
CA ILE A 175 5.89 -14.00 -2.18
C ILE A 175 6.99 -14.90 -2.76
N MET A 176 7.29 -16.02 -2.11
CA MET A 176 8.35 -16.95 -2.56
C MET A 176 8.01 -17.69 -3.85
N SER A 177 6.73 -17.70 -4.24
CA SER A 177 6.26 -18.25 -5.52
C SER A 177 6.10 -17.17 -6.60
N GLU A 178 6.35 -15.90 -6.29
CA GLU A 178 6.31 -14.81 -7.26
C GLU A 178 7.57 -14.78 -8.15
N SER A 179 7.53 -13.97 -9.20
CA SER A 179 8.71 -13.74 -10.05
C SER A 179 9.77 -12.89 -9.34
N GLU A 180 11.01 -12.99 -9.80
CA GLU A 180 12.15 -12.22 -9.25
C GLU A 180 11.86 -10.72 -9.16
N GLY A 181 11.29 -10.14 -10.23
CA GLY A 181 10.95 -8.72 -10.26
C GLY A 181 9.91 -8.32 -9.22
N ILE A 182 8.99 -9.21 -8.84
CA ILE A 182 7.98 -8.95 -7.82
C ILE A 182 8.57 -9.04 -6.42
N ILE A 183 9.41 -10.05 -6.16
CA ILE A 183 10.14 -10.18 -4.89
C ILE A 183 11.01 -8.95 -4.65
N LYS A 184 11.70 -8.47 -5.70
CA LYS A 184 12.50 -7.26 -5.65
C LYS A 184 11.69 -6.04 -5.23
N THR A 185 10.59 -5.79 -5.94
CA THR A 185 9.70 -4.65 -5.65
C THR A 185 9.03 -4.78 -4.27
N PHE A 186 8.76 -6.00 -3.81
CA PHE A 186 8.23 -6.24 -2.47
C PHE A 186 9.20 -5.74 -1.40
N PHE A 187 10.43 -6.26 -1.35
CA PHE A 187 11.38 -5.88 -0.30
C PHE A 187 11.85 -4.43 -0.41
N GLU A 188 11.93 -3.87 -1.63
CA GLU A 188 12.18 -2.45 -1.83
C GLU A 188 11.09 -1.59 -1.17
N ASN A 189 9.81 -1.84 -1.47
CA ASN A 189 8.71 -1.04 -0.92
C ASN A 189 8.48 -1.31 0.57
N TYR A 190 8.62 -2.57 1.00
CA TYR A 190 8.36 -2.95 2.37
C TYR A 190 9.38 -2.31 3.33
N ALA A 191 10.67 -2.36 2.99
CA ALA A 191 11.70 -1.70 3.78
C ALA A 191 11.58 -0.16 3.72
N ASN A 192 11.33 0.43 2.55
CA ASN A 192 11.10 1.89 2.45
C ASN A 192 9.93 2.34 3.33
N SER A 193 8.86 1.54 3.37
CA SER A 193 7.64 1.86 4.12
C SER A 193 7.84 1.85 5.63
N VAL A 194 8.71 0.98 6.13
CA VAL A 194 9.00 0.88 7.57
C VAL A 194 9.99 1.96 8.03
N MET A 195 10.91 2.38 7.16
CA MET A 195 11.98 3.32 7.52
C MET A 195 11.61 4.80 7.33
N GLY A 196 10.55 5.09 6.56
CA GLY A 196 10.09 6.45 6.29
C GLY A 196 11.08 7.29 5.48
N ASP A 197 11.16 8.59 5.76
CA ASP A 197 11.98 9.55 4.99
C ASP A 197 13.50 9.40 5.18
N LYS A 198 13.93 8.58 6.15
CA LYS A 198 15.34 8.22 6.33
C LYS A 198 15.74 7.17 5.30
N LYS A 199 15.91 7.62 4.05
CA LYS A 199 16.63 6.86 3.00
C LYS A 199 18.12 6.83 3.31
N ASP A 200 18.47 6.25 4.45
CA ASP A 200 19.83 6.08 4.91
C ASP A 200 20.49 4.93 4.16
N PHE A 201 21.82 4.95 4.06
CA PHE A 201 22.65 3.86 3.50
C PHE A 201 22.26 2.46 4.04
N PHE A 202 21.76 2.40 5.28
CA PHE A 202 21.31 1.17 5.95
C PHE A 202 20.03 0.59 5.35
N SER A 203 19.13 1.43 4.81
CA SER A 203 17.90 1.01 4.14
C SER A 203 18.18 0.24 2.85
N ALA A 204 19.04 0.81 2.00
CA ALA A 204 19.48 0.19 0.75
C ALA A 204 20.25 -1.12 0.99
N SER A 205 21.08 -1.16 2.04
CA SER A 205 21.84 -2.36 2.41
C SER A 205 20.90 -3.48 2.90
N SER A 206 19.91 -3.15 3.75
CA SER A 206 18.90 -4.10 4.23
C SER A 206 18.06 -4.66 3.09
N GLN A 207 17.61 -3.79 2.18
CA GLN A 207 16.86 -4.19 0.97
C GLN A 207 17.66 -5.16 0.11
N ARG A 208 18.94 -4.87 -0.12
CA ARG A 208 19.82 -5.74 -0.92
C ARG A 208 19.93 -7.12 -0.28
N LEU A 209 20.16 -7.18 1.03
CA LEU A 209 20.31 -8.46 1.75
C LEU A 209 19.03 -9.28 1.72
N TYR A 210 17.87 -8.67 2.02
CA TYR A 210 16.58 -9.37 1.91
C TYR A 210 16.34 -9.94 0.51
N ASN A 211 16.60 -9.14 -0.52
CA ASN A 211 16.46 -9.58 -1.91
C ASN A 211 17.42 -10.71 -2.26
N GLU A 212 18.69 -10.59 -1.89
CA GLU A 212 19.69 -11.62 -2.16
C GLU A 212 19.33 -12.94 -1.48
N LEU A 213 18.94 -12.90 -0.20
CA LEU A 213 18.52 -14.09 0.54
C LEU A 213 17.26 -14.72 -0.05
N ALA A 214 16.26 -13.91 -0.43
CA ALA A 214 15.03 -14.39 -1.05
C ALA A 214 15.30 -15.02 -2.42
N GLN A 215 16.10 -14.38 -3.29
CA GLN A 215 16.46 -14.94 -4.59
C GLN A 215 17.31 -16.20 -4.44
N LYS A 216 18.33 -16.19 -3.56
CA LYS A 216 19.16 -17.36 -3.29
C LYS A 216 18.31 -18.54 -2.81
N THR A 217 17.35 -18.29 -1.92
CA THR A 217 16.43 -19.32 -1.42
C THR A 217 15.55 -19.84 -2.55
N ARG A 218 14.94 -18.96 -3.35
CA ARG A 218 14.08 -19.36 -4.47
C ARG A 218 14.82 -20.19 -5.52
N THR A 219 16.02 -19.77 -5.90
CA THR A 219 16.81 -20.40 -6.97
C THR A 219 17.46 -21.70 -6.50
N LYS A 220 18.04 -21.73 -5.30
CA LYS A 220 18.72 -22.94 -4.78
C LYS A 220 17.73 -24.06 -4.46
N TYR A 221 16.51 -23.70 -4.09
CA TYR A 221 15.48 -24.63 -3.65
C TYR A 221 14.26 -24.57 -4.59
N GLU A 222 14.46 -24.47 -5.90
CA GLU A 222 13.38 -24.27 -6.88
C GLU A 222 12.27 -25.33 -6.79
N ASP A 223 12.64 -26.59 -6.58
CA ASP A 223 11.71 -27.73 -6.49
C ASP A 223 11.04 -27.88 -5.11
N GLU A 224 11.46 -27.11 -4.11
CA GLU A 224 10.89 -27.18 -2.78
C GLU A 224 9.51 -26.53 -2.69
N SER A 225 8.73 -27.00 -1.71
CA SER A 225 7.43 -26.40 -1.40
C SER A 225 7.58 -24.94 -0.98
N SER A 226 6.57 -24.11 -1.23
CA SER A 226 6.55 -22.72 -0.75
C SER A 226 6.74 -22.63 0.77
N ALA A 227 6.09 -23.52 1.54
CA ALA A 227 6.24 -23.57 3.00
C ALA A 227 7.70 -23.78 3.42
N THR A 228 8.41 -24.70 2.74
CA THR A 228 9.83 -24.95 2.95
C THR A 228 10.67 -23.71 2.59
N LYS A 229 10.41 -23.09 1.44
CA LYS A 229 11.12 -21.87 0.99
C LYS A 229 10.97 -20.72 1.99
N TRP A 230 9.78 -20.54 2.56
CA TRP A 230 9.55 -19.55 3.62
C TRP A 230 10.40 -19.83 4.87
N LEU A 231 10.43 -21.08 5.36
CA LEU A 231 11.29 -21.43 6.50
C LEU A 231 12.77 -21.21 6.20
N LEU A 232 13.23 -21.59 5.00
CA LEU A 232 14.62 -21.41 4.58
C LEU A 232 15.00 -19.93 4.45
N LEU A 233 14.09 -19.08 3.98
CA LEU A 233 14.29 -17.63 3.96
C LEU A 233 14.43 -17.09 5.39
N ILE A 234 13.49 -17.38 6.28
CA ILE A 234 13.54 -16.92 7.68
C ILE A 234 14.80 -17.42 8.37
N LYS A 235 15.18 -18.69 8.15
CA LYS A 235 16.43 -19.25 8.67
C LYS A 235 17.63 -18.47 8.15
N SER A 236 17.71 -18.22 6.85
CA SER A 236 18.85 -17.50 6.25
C SER A 236 18.98 -16.06 6.78
N ILE A 237 17.86 -15.40 7.08
CA ILE A 237 17.86 -14.07 7.71
C ILE A 237 18.40 -14.15 9.15
N LYS A 238 17.97 -15.15 9.93
CA LYS A 238 18.44 -15.35 11.30
C LYS A 238 19.92 -15.74 11.37
N ASP A 239 20.37 -16.59 10.46
CA ASP A 239 21.78 -16.97 10.32
C ASP A 239 22.62 -15.72 10.01
N LEU A 240 22.14 -14.85 9.11
CA LEU A 240 22.78 -13.57 8.80
C LEU A 240 22.85 -12.64 10.03
N PHE A 241 21.80 -12.59 10.86
CA PHE A 241 21.82 -11.80 12.10
C PHE A 241 22.87 -12.31 13.09
N ALA A 242 22.97 -13.63 13.27
CA ALA A 242 24.00 -14.23 14.11
C ALA A 242 25.41 -13.91 13.60
N GLU A 243 25.64 -13.93 12.28
CA GLU A 243 26.90 -13.51 11.68
C GLU A 243 27.19 -12.02 11.95
N MET A 244 26.18 -11.15 11.86
CA MET A 244 26.33 -9.73 12.15
C MET A 244 26.65 -9.45 13.63
N ASP A 245 26.09 -10.24 14.55
CA ASP A 245 26.35 -10.12 15.99
C ASP A 245 27.78 -10.55 16.35
N SER A 246 28.33 -11.53 15.65
CA SER A 246 29.72 -11.99 15.83
C SER A 246 30.78 -10.98 15.34
N GLY A 247 30.37 -9.98 14.55
CA GLY A 247 31.26 -8.99 13.95
C GLY A 247 31.43 -7.72 14.79
N THR A 248 32.62 -7.12 14.79
CA THR A 248 32.92 -5.87 15.52
C THR A 248 32.50 -4.57 14.79
N GLN A 249 31.90 -4.67 13.59
CA GLN A 249 31.53 -3.52 12.77
C GLN A 249 30.15 -2.97 13.14
N LYS A 250 30.11 -1.80 13.80
CA LYS A 250 28.87 -1.07 14.16
C LYS A 250 27.89 -0.90 12.98
N SER A 251 28.39 -0.66 11.78
CA SER A 251 27.55 -0.49 10.58
C SER A 251 26.73 -1.73 10.22
N LYS A 252 27.18 -2.95 10.55
CA LYS A 252 26.39 -4.17 10.35
C LYS A 252 25.26 -4.29 11.38
N GLN A 253 25.46 -3.80 12.59
CA GLN A 253 24.44 -3.79 13.63
C GLN A 253 23.29 -2.82 13.28
N ASP A 254 23.61 -1.66 12.70
CA ASP A 254 22.59 -0.72 12.23
C ASP A 254 21.73 -1.30 11.09
N VAL A 255 22.35 -2.05 10.15
CA VAL A 255 21.62 -2.81 9.11
C VAL A 255 20.76 -3.90 9.73
N LYS A 256 21.28 -4.67 10.70
CA LYS A 256 20.51 -5.69 11.41
C LYS A 256 19.26 -5.10 12.07
N SER A 257 19.41 -4.04 12.86
CA SER A 257 18.30 -3.41 13.56
C SER A 257 17.19 -2.97 12.60
N THR A 258 17.56 -2.46 11.42
CA THR A 258 16.64 -2.12 10.34
C THR A 258 15.90 -3.35 9.82
N MET A 259 16.62 -4.45 9.59
CA MET A 259 16.02 -5.68 9.09
C MET A 259 15.07 -6.31 10.12
N GLU A 260 15.36 -6.23 11.41
CA GLU A 260 14.52 -6.79 12.48
C GLU A 260 13.11 -6.19 12.50
N VAL A 261 12.96 -4.90 12.22
CA VAL A 261 11.64 -4.22 12.26
C VAL A 261 10.64 -4.84 11.27
N ILE A 262 11.12 -5.37 10.13
CA ILE A 262 10.25 -5.91 9.09
C ILE A 262 10.01 -7.42 9.20
N LEU A 263 10.76 -8.10 10.08
CA LEU A 263 10.87 -9.56 10.11
C LEU A 263 9.62 -10.24 10.70
N GLU A 264 9.04 -9.71 11.76
CA GLU A 264 7.96 -10.39 12.48
C GLU A 264 6.74 -10.75 11.59
N PRO A 265 6.21 -9.85 10.74
CA PRO A 265 5.13 -10.23 9.84
C PRO A 265 5.52 -11.35 8.86
N LEU A 266 6.79 -11.40 8.43
CA LEU A 266 7.31 -12.47 7.57
C LEU A 266 7.41 -13.79 8.33
N GLU A 267 7.81 -13.76 9.60
CA GLU A 267 7.83 -14.95 10.47
C GLU A 267 6.42 -15.50 10.68
N ILE A 268 5.44 -14.64 10.94
CA ILE A 268 4.03 -15.03 11.11
C ILE A 268 3.50 -15.65 9.81
N MET A 269 3.80 -15.04 8.65
CA MET A 269 3.44 -15.61 7.36
C MET A 269 4.10 -16.98 7.13
N ALA A 270 5.40 -17.12 7.45
CA ALA A 270 6.12 -18.38 7.32
C ALA A 270 5.56 -19.48 8.23
N PHE A 271 5.22 -19.14 9.49
CA PHE A 271 4.59 -20.04 10.45
C PHE A 271 3.23 -20.52 9.93
N LYS A 272 2.35 -19.58 9.54
CA LYS A 272 1.03 -19.92 9.00
C LYS A 272 1.12 -20.71 7.69
N MET A 273 2.13 -20.49 6.87
CA MET A 273 2.36 -21.25 5.63
C MET A 273 2.65 -22.74 5.89
N GLN A 274 3.08 -23.11 7.10
CA GLN A 274 3.27 -24.52 7.47
C GLN A 274 1.96 -25.28 7.62
N ASN A 275 0.84 -24.59 7.85
CA ASN A 275 -0.47 -25.22 7.92
C ASN A 275 -0.94 -25.58 6.50
N PRO A 276 -1.13 -26.87 6.15
CA PRO A 276 -1.55 -27.28 4.82
C PRO A 276 -2.92 -26.73 4.38
N ASN A 277 -3.77 -26.38 5.35
CA ASN A 277 -5.10 -25.82 5.11
C ASN A 277 -5.08 -24.29 4.94
N GLN A 278 -3.94 -23.65 5.13
CA GLN A 278 -3.81 -22.21 4.99
C GLN A 278 -4.01 -21.81 3.52
N LYS A 279 -5.03 -20.99 3.28
CA LYS A 279 -5.29 -20.44 1.96
C LYS A 279 -4.16 -19.51 1.57
N ARG A 280 -3.69 -19.62 0.33
CA ARG A 280 -2.61 -18.80 -0.22
C ARG A 280 -2.89 -18.41 -1.66
N PHE A 281 -2.20 -17.39 -2.14
CA PHE A 281 -2.28 -16.94 -3.53
C PHE A 281 -1.00 -16.23 -3.97
N ILE A 282 -0.82 -16.16 -5.27
CA ILE A 282 0.07 -15.20 -5.94
C ILE A 282 -0.79 -14.17 -6.68
N ILE A 283 -0.24 -12.99 -6.91
CA ILE A 283 -0.94 -11.86 -7.53
C ILE A 283 -1.44 -12.23 -8.94
N LYS A 284 -0.62 -12.96 -9.70
CA LYS A 284 -1.00 -13.40 -11.04
C LYS A 284 -2.28 -14.25 -11.05
N ASP A 285 -2.50 -15.05 -10.02
CA ASP A 285 -3.72 -15.87 -9.90
C ASP A 285 -4.94 -15.05 -9.52
N PHE A 286 -4.77 -13.98 -8.75
CA PHE A 286 -5.85 -13.02 -8.51
C PHE A 286 -6.34 -12.39 -9.82
N PHE A 287 -5.44 -11.99 -10.73
CA PHE A 287 -5.82 -11.42 -12.03
C PHE A 287 -6.55 -12.39 -12.97
N LYS A 288 -6.43 -13.70 -12.75
CA LYS A 288 -7.22 -14.71 -13.48
C LYS A 288 -8.67 -14.78 -13.00
N ARG A 289 -8.98 -14.27 -11.80
CA ARG A 289 -10.33 -14.33 -11.23
C ARG A 289 -11.30 -13.42 -11.98
N LYS A 290 -12.56 -13.83 -11.98
CA LYS A 290 -13.71 -13.18 -12.63
C LYS A 290 -14.89 -13.12 -11.66
N ASN A 291 -16.01 -12.55 -12.10
CA ASN A 291 -17.26 -12.50 -11.34
C ASN A 291 -17.14 -11.70 -10.02
N GLN A 292 -16.64 -10.47 -10.11
CA GLN A 292 -16.51 -9.51 -9.00
C GLN A 292 -15.74 -10.04 -7.77
N CYS A 293 -14.68 -10.81 -7.96
CA CYS A 293 -13.81 -11.25 -6.87
C CYS A 293 -13.17 -10.04 -6.18
N LYS A 294 -13.35 -9.92 -4.87
CA LYS A 294 -12.77 -8.84 -4.05
C LYS A 294 -11.58 -9.37 -3.27
N LEU A 295 -10.51 -8.61 -3.24
CA LEU A 295 -9.38 -8.78 -2.32
C LEU A 295 -9.40 -7.62 -1.34
N ILE A 296 -9.69 -7.92 -0.08
CA ILE A 296 -9.82 -6.93 1.00
C ILE A 296 -8.54 -6.97 1.82
N MET A 297 -7.80 -5.86 1.82
CA MET A 297 -6.67 -5.62 2.71
C MET A 297 -7.22 -5.00 3.99
N ASP A 298 -7.26 -5.81 5.05
CA ASP A 298 -7.91 -5.48 6.31
C ASP A 298 -6.90 -4.98 7.33
N ASN A 299 -6.90 -3.67 7.58
CA ASN A 299 -5.98 -3.04 8.51
C ASN A 299 -6.52 -3.14 9.95
N ILE A 300 -6.14 -4.21 10.64
CA ILE A 300 -6.52 -4.44 12.04
C ILE A 300 -5.77 -3.43 12.92
N PRO A 301 -6.45 -2.57 13.72
CA PRO A 301 -5.82 -1.47 14.45
C PRO A 301 -4.64 -1.89 15.32
N GLU A 302 -4.73 -3.04 15.97
CA GLU A 302 -3.67 -3.60 16.82
C GLU A 302 -2.38 -3.91 16.06
N HIS A 303 -2.46 -4.10 14.75
CA HIS A 303 -1.36 -4.49 13.87
C HIS A 303 -1.09 -3.47 12.76
N GLU A 304 -1.64 -2.26 12.84
CA GLU A 304 -1.56 -1.24 11.80
C GLU A 304 -0.12 -0.92 11.38
N LYS A 305 0.78 -0.79 12.37
CA LYS A 305 2.21 -0.51 12.13
C LYS A 305 2.91 -1.60 11.30
N SER A 306 2.42 -2.83 11.36
CA SER A 306 2.96 -3.96 10.60
C SER A 306 2.22 -4.16 9.27
N LEU A 307 0.91 -3.91 9.25
CA LEU A 307 0.05 -4.13 8.09
C LEU A 307 0.17 -3.03 7.04
N THR A 308 0.27 -1.76 7.44
CA THR A 308 0.37 -0.64 6.50
C THR A 308 1.59 -0.80 5.57
N PRO A 309 2.82 -1.06 6.06
CA PRO A 309 3.96 -1.30 5.18
C PRO A 309 3.79 -2.53 4.27
N LEU A 310 3.19 -3.60 4.78
CA LEU A 310 2.90 -4.82 4.01
C LEU A 310 1.92 -4.53 2.86
N PHE A 311 0.85 -3.77 3.13
CA PHE A 311 -0.14 -3.37 2.13
C PHE A 311 0.41 -2.35 1.12
N THR A 312 1.33 -1.47 1.52
CA THR A 312 2.08 -0.63 0.58
C THR A 312 2.85 -1.50 -0.41
N ALA A 313 3.66 -2.42 0.10
CA ALA A 313 4.50 -3.29 -0.72
C ALA A 313 3.66 -4.20 -1.62
N PHE A 314 2.57 -4.76 -1.08
CA PHE A 314 1.61 -5.53 -1.86
C PHE A 314 0.98 -4.70 -2.98
N THR A 315 0.50 -3.48 -2.69
CA THR A 315 -0.11 -2.61 -3.71
C THR A 315 0.89 -2.21 -4.80
N ALA A 316 2.15 -1.99 -4.44
CA ALA A 316 3.24 -1.75 -5.38
C ALA A 316 3.46 -2.94 -6.33
N CYS A 317 3.52 -4.16 -5.80
CA CYS A 317 3.62 -5.40 -6.57
C CYS A 317 2.36 -5.66 -7.43
N MET A 318 1.17 -5.40 -6.87
CA MET A 318 -0.11 -5.48 -7.58
C MET A 318 -0.12 -4.58 -8.82
N SER A 319 0.36 -3.34 -8.69
CA SER A 319 0.47 -2.42 -9.83
C SER A 319 1.40 -2.96 -10.92
N GLN A 320 2.53 -3.55 -10.52
CA GLN A 320 3.51 -4.10 -11.46
C GLN A 320 2.96 -5.30 -12.23
N VAL A 321 2.33 -6.26 -11.54
CA VAL A 321 1.67 -7.39 -12.22
C VAL A 321 0.55 -6.89 -13.11
N HIS A 322 -0.27 -5.93 -12.67
CA HIS A 322 -1.34 -5.38 -13.49
C HIS A 322 -0.79 -4.74 -14.78
N THR A 323 0.30 -3.98 -14.71
CA THR A 323 0.92 -3.39 -15.91
C THR A 323 1.47 -4.43 -16.89
N SER A 324 1.72 -5.66 -16.43
CA SER A 324 2.11 -6.78 -17.30
C SER A 324 0.93 -7.50 -17.97
N MET A 325 -0.31 -7.19 -17.59
CA MET A 325 -1.49 -7.78 -18.20
C MET A 325 -1.71 -7.26 -19.64
N PRO A 326 -2.46 -7.98 -20.49
CA PRO A 326 -2.89 -7.46 -21.78
C PRO A 326 -3.72 -6.18 -21.63
N ASP A 327 -3.68 -5.31 -22.65
CA ASP A 327 -4.59 -4.17 -22.70
C ASP A 327 -6.05 -4.65 -22.74
N SER A 328 -6.93 -3.94 -22.04
CA SER A 328 -8.33 -4.31 -21.95
C SER A 328 -9.25 -3.10 -21.83
N LYS A 329 -10.42 -3.20 -22.46
CA LYS A 329 -11.50 -2.21 -22.39
C LYS A 329 -12.76 -2.75 -21.71
N THR A 330 -12.71 -3.99 -21.22
CA THR A 330 -13.88 -4.72 -20.68
C THR A 330 -13.54 -5.54 -19.43
N ASP A 331 -12.27 -5.89 -19.22
CA ASP A 331 -11.82 -6.65 -18.05
C ASP A 331 -11.34 -5.70 -16.95
N PHE A 332 -12.27 -5.14 -16.19
CA PHE A 332 -11.94 -4.11 -15.19
C PHE A 332 -11.46 -4.69 -13.86
N THR A 333 -10.45 -4.04 -13.30
CA THR A 333 -10.00 -4.23 -11.91
C THR A 333 -10.10 -2.90 -11.16
N LEU A 334 -10.99 -2.84 -10.17
CA LEU A 334 -11.23 -1.65 -9.35
C LEU A 334 -10.26 -1.61 -8.16
N TYR A 335 -9.61 -0.49 -7.93
CA TYR A 335 -8.78 -0.22 -6.75
C TYR A 335 -9.53 0.82 -5.90
N PHE A 336 -10.32 0.36 -4.94
CA PHE A 336 -10.93 1.23 -3.94
C PHE A 336 -10.00 1.31 -2.74
N LEU A 337 -9.29 2.44 -2.63
CA LEU A 337 -8.22 2.59 -1.65
C LEU A 337 -8.63 3.64 -0.63
N ASP A 338 -9.23 3.19 0.48
CA ASP A 338 -9.61 4.09 1.57
C ASP A 338 -8.37 4.63 2.29
N GLU A 339 -8.44 5.87 2.77
CA GLU A 339 -7.30 6.59 3.37
C GLU A 339 -6.00 6.44 2.57
N TYR A 340 -6.07 6.65 1.25
CA TYR A 340 -5.00 6.36 0.30
C TYR A 340 -3.65 7.02 0.66
N LEU A 341 -3.69 8.18 1.32
CA LEU A 341 -2.48 8.90 1.75
C LEU A 341 -1.62 8.08 2.71
N SER A 342 -2.25 7.25 3.57
CA SER A 342 -1.56 6.49 4.62
C SER A 342 -0.49 5.53 4.11
N PHE A 343 -0.63 5.03 2.88
CA PHE A 343 0.33 4.10 2.30
C PHE A 343 0.96 4.61 0.99
N VAL A 344 0.30 5.50 0.23
CA VAL A 344 0.91 6.03 -0.99
C VAL A 344 2.13 6.89 -0.69
N GLN A 345 2.14 7.68 0.40
CA GLN A 345 3.25 8.58 0.71
C GLN A 345 4.57 7.81 0.89
N ILE A 346 4.49 6.62 1.49
CA ILE A 346 5.62 5.74 1.76
C ILE A 346 5.92 4.72 0.63
N MET A 347 5.13 4.74 -0.45
CA MET A 347 5.37 3.94 -1.65
C MET A 347 6.48 4.55 -2.53
N ASP A 348 7.25 3.72 -3.24
CA ASP A 348 8.25 4.24 -4.17
C ASP A 348 7.62 4.98 -5.38
N GLU A 349 8.36 5.94 -5.94
CA GLU A 349 7.90 6.80 -7.03
C GLU A 349 7.54 6.04 -8.32
N ALA A 350 8.27 4.96 -8.63
CA ALA A 350 7.98 4.17 -9.83
C ALA A 350 6.66 3.41 -9.65
N SER A 351 6.40 2.87 -8.46
CA SER A 351 5.13 2.22 -8.12
C SER A 351 3.96 3.21 -8.10
N LYS A 352 4.12 4.40 -7.51
CA LYS A 352 3.12 5.49 -7.57
C LYS A 352 2.76 5.80 -9.02
N LYS A 353 3.77 5.99 -9.88
CA LYS A 353 3.57 6.28 -11.30
C LYS A 353 2.85 5.13 -12.02
N ARG A 354 3.24 3.88 -11.79
CA ARG A 354 2.55 2.71 -12.38
C ARG A 354 1.08 2.68 -12.00
N LEU A 355 0.78 2.83 -10.72
CA LEU A 355 -0.58 2.77 -10.17
C LEU A 355 -1.48 3.87 -10.73
N HIS A 356 -0.98 5.11 -10.84
CA HIS A 356 -1.79 6.24 -11.33
C HIS A 356 -1.92 6.31 -12.86
N THR A 357 -0.93 5.83 -13.62
CA THR A 357 -0.86 6.13 -15.06
C THR A 357 -0.89 4.90 -15.96
N LEU A 358 -0.28 3.79 -15.56
CA LEU A 358 -0.02 2.66 -16.47
C LEU A 358 -1.05 1.54 -16.36
N ILE A 359 -1.73 1.38 -15.23
CA ILE A 359 -2.80 0.36 -15.11
C ILE A 359 -4.03 0.67 -15.97
N ARG A 360 -4.19 1.94 -16.39
CA ARG A 360 -5.35 2.42 -17.14
C ARG A 360 -5.60 1.63 -18.43
N SER A 361 -4.56 1.39 -19.23
CA SER A 361 -4.71 0.66 -20.50
C SER A 361 -5.07 -0.82 -20.30
N LYS A 362 -4.87 -1.33 -19.08
CA LYS A 362 -5.08 -2.71 -18.65
C LYS A 362 -6.48 -2.94 -18.06
N GLY A 363 -7.32 -1.91 -18.00
CA GLY A 363 -8.62 -1.96 -17.34
C GLY A 363 -8.58 -1.64 -15.84
N GLY A 364 -7.47 -1.07 -15.35
CA GLY A 364 -7.39 -0.59 -13.96
C GLY A 364 -8.19 0.69 -13.74
N ILE A 365 -9.01 0.68 -12.69
CA ILE A 365 -9.81 1.83 -12.24
C ILE A 365 -9.30 2.20 -10.85
N LEU A 366 -8.59 3.33 -10.74
CA LEU A 366 -8.08 3.82 -9.46
C LEU A 366 -9.10 4.75 -8.80
N MET A 367 -9.51 4.42 -7.59
CA MET A 367 -10.38 5.24 -6.75
C MET A 367 -9.71 5.50 -5.39
N PRO A 368 -8.78 6.45 -5.32
CA PRO A 368 -8.16 6.82 -4.06
C PRO A 368 -9.12 7.72 -3.28
N ALA A 369 -9.38 7.36 -2.03
CA ALA A 369 -10.10 8.21 -1.09
C ALA A 369 -9.11 8.89 -0.15
N ILE A 370 -9.13 10.22 -0.15
CA ILE A 370 -8.22 11.06 0.64
C ILE A 370 -9.03 12.06 1.47
N GLN A 371 -8.44 12.53 2.57
CA GLN A 371 -9.06 13.57 3.39
C GLN A 371 -8.78 14.97 2.86
N TYR A 372 -7.59 15.16 2.32
CA TYR A 372 -7.05 16.40 1.78
C TYR A 372 -6.06 16.09 0.65
N ILE A 373 -5.71 17.08 -0.15
CA ILE A 373 -4.68 16.95 -1.19
C ILE A 373 -3.33 17.39 -0.60
N PRO A 374 -2.27 16.56 -0.63
CA PRO A 374 -0.97 16.91 -0.04
C PRO A 374 -0.29 18.00 -0.87
N MET A 375 -0.15 19.20 -0.30
CA MET A 375 0.38 20.38 -0.98
C MET A 375 1.92 20.46 -0.94
N ASP A 376 2.54 19.74 -0.02
CA ASP A 376 3.98 19.60 0.16
C ASP A 376 4.61 18.65 -0.88
N ASP A 377 3.89 17.62 -1.33
CA ASP A 377 4.32 16.73 -2.41
C ASP A 377 3.68 17.12 -3.75
N LYS A 378 4.30 18.05 -4.46
CA LYS A 378 3.86 18.51 -5.80
C LYS A 378 3.69 17.37 -6.81
N LYS A 379 4.50 16.31 -6.73
CA LYS A 379 4.41 15.18 -7.67
C LYS A 379 3.17 14.35 -7.38
N LEU A 380 2.94 14.02 -6.12
CA LEU A 380 1.73 13.30 -5.71
C LEU A 380 0.47 14.13 -5.96
N GLN A 381 0.51 15.43 -5.67
CA GLN A 381 -0.56 16.37 -6.02
C GLN A 381 -0.87 16.31 -7.53
N GLN A 382 0.15 16.39 -8.38
CA GLN A 382 -0.02 16.31 -9.84
C GLN A 382 -0.55 14.94 -10.28
N LEU A 383 -0.08 13.85 -9.67
CA LEU A 383 -0.58 12.50 -9.97
C LEU A 383 -2.06 12.36 -9.60
N LEU A 384 -2.47 12.82 -8.41
CA LEU A 384 -3.86 12.75 -7.94
C LEU A 384 -4.80 13.58 -8.84
N THR A 385 -4.41 14.81 -9.15
CA THR A 385 -5.28 15.78 -9.82
C THR A 385 -5.29 15.61 -11.33
N SER A 386 -4.13 15.43 -11.96
CA SER A 386 -4.02 15.42 -13.43
C SER A 386 -4.36 14.08 -14.07
N SER A 387 -4.26 12.97 -13.32
CA SER A 387 -4.65 11.66 -13.84
C SER A 387 -6.17 11.48 -13.84
N ALA A 388 -6.85 11.94 -12.79
CA ALA A 388 -8.26 11.66 -12.50
C ALA A 388 -9.24 12.26 -13.52
N PHE A 389 -10.18 11.43 -13.99
CA PHE A 389 -11.28 11.87 -14.85
C PHE A 389 -12.34 12.67 -14.11
N ALA A 390 -12.66 12.26 -12.88
CA ALA A 390 -13.64 12.92 -12.02
C ALA A 390 -13.05 13.18 -10.63
N TRP A 391 -13.31 14.36 -10.09
CA TRP A 391 -13.03 14.71 -8.71
C TRP A 391 -14.36 14.80 -7.96
N ILE A 392 -14.45 14.12 -6.82
CA ILE A 392 -15.66 14.05 -6.00
C ILE A 392 -15.31 14.62 -4.62
N TYR A 393 -15.75 15.86 -4.40
CA TYR A 393 -15.55 16.58 -3.15
C TYR A 393 -16.76 16.37 -2.25
N PHE A 394 -16.56 15.58 -1.20
CA PHE A 394 -17.43 15.58 -0.04
C PHE A 394 -17.08 16.78 0.85
N SER A 395 -17.59 16.81 2.08
CA SER A 395 -17.21 17.86 3.04
C SER A 395 -15.70 17.90 3.26
N VAL A 396 -15.07 19.05 3.01
CA VAL A 396 -13.65 19.34 3.21
C VAL A 396 -13.55 20.58 4.07
N ILE A 397 -12.69 20.54 5.09
CA ILE A 397 -12.47 21.67 6.03
C ILE A 397 -11.16 22.40 5.71
N GLU A 398 -10.17 21.70 5.14
CA GLU A 398 -8.84 22.26 4.91
C GLU A 398 -8.85 23.31 3.78
N GLU A 399 -8.40 24.53 4.10
CA GLU A 399 -8.45 25.68 3.21
C GLU A 399 -7.61 25.53 1.94
N GLU A 400 -6.45 24.88 2.02
CA GLU A 400 -5.56 24.72 0.85
C GLU A 400 -6.16 23.80 -0.20
N THR A 401 -6.74 22.67 0.20
CA THR A 401 -7.49 21.78 -0.69
C THR A 401 -8.70 22.50 -1.32
N ILE A 402 -9.41 23.34 -0.56
CA ILE A 402 -10.52 24.15 -1.08
C ILE A 402 -10.02 25.17 -2.10
N LYS A 403 -8.91 25.85 -1.81
CA LYS A 403 -8.30 26.84 -2.71
C LYS A 403 -7.88 26.18 -4.02
N LEU A 404 -7.21 25.03 -3.96
CA LEU A 404 -6.83 24.27 -5.15
C LEU A 404 -8.06 23.90 -6.00
N PHE A 405 -9.17 23.50 -5.36
CA PHE A 405 -10.40 23.21 -6.08
C PHE A 405 -11.00 24.45 -6.76
N LYS A 406 -11.03 25.59 -6.06
CA LYS A 406 -11.45 26.87 -6.63
C LYS A 406 -10.57 27.27 -7.81
N ASP A 407 -9.25 27.16 -7.68
CA ASP A 407 -8.29 27.49 -8.73
C ASP A 407 -8.46 26.59 -9.97
N ALA A 408 -8.76 25.30 -9.77
CA ALA A 408 -9.01 24.36 -10.86
C ALA A 408 -10.29 24.67 -11.65
N ILE A 409 -11.32 25.20 -10.98
CA ILE A 409 -12.56 25.66 -11.63
C ILE A 409 -12.34 27.04 -12.26
N GLY A 410 -11.67 27.93 -11.56
CA GLY A 410 -11.48 29.32 -11.93
C GLY A 410 -12.72 30.20 -11.77
N GLU A 411 -12.54 31.49 -12.02
CA GLU A 411 -13.63 32.47 -11.95
C GLU A 411 -14.58 32.38 -13.15
N THR A 412 -15.84 32.70 -12.90
CA THR A 412 -16.88 32.83 -13.91
C THR A 412 -17.14 34.29 -14.20
N GLU A 413 -16.95 34.69 -15.45
CA GLU A 413 -17.19 36.03 -15.96
C GLU A 413 -18.60 36.11 -16.54
N TYR A 414 -19.40 37.07 -16.10
CA TYR A 414 -20.78 37.24 -16.54
C TYR A 414 -21.17 38.72 -16.62
N THR A 415 -22.27 38.98 -17.33
CA THR A 415 -22.86 40.30 -17.44
C THR A 415 -24.31 40.30 -16.98
N TYR A 416 -24.75 41.41 -16.38
CA TYR A 416 -26.16 41.62 -16.10
C TYR A 416 -26.53 43.09 -16.15
N SER A 417 -27.81 43.36 -16.42
CA SER A 417 -28.36 44.70 -16.35
C SER A 417 -28.83 44.98 -14.91
N GLU A 418 -28.29 46.02 -14.30
CA GLU A 418 -28.75 46.55 -13.03
C GLU A 418 -29.64 47.77 -13.32
N THR A 419 -30.84 47.77 -12.75
CA THR A 419 -31.77 48.89 -12.89
C THR A 419 -31.83 49.62 -11.55
N ASN A 420 -31.36 50.87 -11.55
CA ASN A 420 -31.41 51.75 -10.39
C ASN A 420 -32.63 52.66 -10.49
N GLU A 421 -33.50 52.60 -9.48
CA GLU A 421 -34.65 53.47 -9.36
C GLU A 421 -34.34 54.59 -8.36
N SER A 422 -34.27 55.83 -8.85
CA SER A 422 -34.17 57.00 -7.96
C SER A 422 -35.54 57.68 -7.87
N ARG A 423 -35.99 57.95 -6.63
CA ARG A 423 -37.21 58.70 -6.35
C ARG A 423 -36.84 60.11 -5.91
N GLY A 424 -37.07 61.08 -6.78
CA GLY A 424 -36.95 62.51 -6.48
C GLY A 424 -38.32 63.17 -6.29
N LYS A 425 -38.33 64.43 -5.84
CA LYS A 425 -39.56 65.24 -5.71
C LYS A 425 -40.34 65.42 -7.02
N GLY A 426 -39.73 65.11 -8.18
CA GLY A 426 -40.32 65.25 -9.53
C GLY A 426 -40.73 63.93 -10.22
N GLY A 427 -40.67 62.78 -9.54
CA GLY A 427 -41.09 61.49 -10.11
C GLY A 427 -40.05 60.37 -10.00
N LYS A 428 -40.36 59.22 -10.61
CA LYS A 428 -39.53 58.01 -10.63
C LYS A 428 -38.62 58.04 -11.86
N SER A 429 -37.30 58.16 -11.64
CA SER A 429 -36.29 58.00 -12.70
C SER A 429 -35.70 56.60 -12.62
N THR A 430 -35.60 55.94 -13.78
CA THR A 430 -35.11 54.56 -13.90
C THR A 430 -33.90 54.58 -14.82
N SER A 431 -32.71 54.22 -14.32
CA SER A 431 -31.50 54.07 -15.12
C SER A 431 -31.09 52.59 -15.15
N THR A 432 -30.73 52.10 -16.34
CA THR A 432 -30.26 50.72 -16.51
C THR A 432 -28.81 50.74 -16.96
N SER A 433 -27.93 50.09 -16.23
CA SER A 433 -26.52 49.92 -16.57
C SER A 433 -26.19 48.44 -16.76
N THR A 434 -25.29 48.13 -17.70
CA THR A 434 -24.75 46.78 -17.84
C THR A 434 -23.49 46.66 -17.00
N LYS A 435 -23.48 45.73 -16.05
CA LYS A 435 -22.33 45.40 -15.21
C LYS A 435 -21.60 44.18 -15.75
N HIS A 436 -20.28 44.20 -15.62
CA HIS A 436 -19.38 43.08 -15.86
C HIS A 436 -18.81 42.62 -14.53
N GLU A 437 -19.01 41.36 -14.16
CA GLU A 437 -18.55 40.82 -12.87
C GLU A 437 -17.80 39.50 -13.06
N ARG A 438 -16.96 39.19 -12.07
CA ARG A 438 -16.27 37.91 -11.93
C ARG A 438 -16.60 37.32 -10.57
N THR A 439 -16.89 36.03 -10.53
CA THR A 439 -17.22 35.35 -9.26
C THR A 439 -16.75 33.90 -9.26
N ASN A 440 -16.50 33.37 -8.06
CA ASN A 440 -16.29 31.94 -7.86
C ASN A 440 -17.63 31.26 -7.61
N ILE A 441 -17.96 30.25 -8.41
CA ILE A 441 -19.21 29.49 -8.23
C ILE A 441 -19.14 28.51 -7.03
N ILE A 442 -17.94 28.28 -6.49
CA ILE A 442 -17.66 27.51 -5.28
C ILE A 442 -17.22 28.44 -4.16
N PHE A 443 -17.83 28.29 -2.99
CA PHE A 443 -17.51 29.01 -1.76
C PHE A 443 -17.33 28.02 -0.59
N ASN A 444 -16.70 28.46 0.50
CA ASN A 444 -16.24 27.55 1.56
C ASN A 444 -17.42 26.94 2.32
N GLU A 445 -18.44 27.75 2.57
CA GLU A 445 -19.65 27.37 3.30
C GLU A 445 -20.40 26.24 2.59
N LEU A 446 -20.42 26.25 1.26
CA LEU A 446 -20.99 25.18 0.45
C LEU A 446 -20.29 23.85 0.72
N LEU A 447 -18.95 23.83 0.63
CA LEU A 447 -18.15 22.61 0.81
C LEU A 447 -18.26 22.08 2.24
N ASN A 448 -18.19 22.97 3.23
CA ASN A 448 -18.31 22.60 4.64
C ASN A 448 -19.66 21.93 4.93
N GLY A 449 -20.76 22.46 4.38
CA GLY A 449 -22.13 21.99 4.62
C GLY A 449 -22.53 20.68 3.92
N LEU A 450 -21.70 20.13 3.03
CA LEU A 450 -22.02 18.88 2.30
C LEU A 450 -22.16 17.66 3.22
N GLY A 451 -21.40 17.63 4.31
CA GLY A 451 -21.21 16.43 5.13
C GLY A 451 -22.46 16.00 5.89
N ASP A 452 -23.27 16.97 6.33
CA ASP A 452 -24.46 16.72 7.15
C ASP A 452 -25.56 15.96 6.39
N LYS A 453 -25.46 15.91 5.06
CA LYS A 453 -26.47 15.35 4.16
C LYS A 453 -25.94 14.22 3.28
N PHE A 454 -24.69 13.79 3.48
CA PHE A 454 -23.99 12.85 2.60
C PHE A 454 -24.02 13.30 1.12
N GLU A 455 -23.98 14.61 0.93
CA GLU A 455 -23.91 15.22 -0.39
C GLU A 455 -22.45 15.43 -0.79
N HIS A 456 -22.22 15.63 -2.08
CA HIS A 456 -20.89 15.84 -2.63
C HIS A 456 -20.98 16.71 -3.88
N ILE A 457 -19.86 17.32 -4.27
CA ILE A 457 -19.71 17.99 -5.56
C ILE A 457 -18.93 17.08 -6.48
N VAL A 458 -19.48 16.82 -7.66
CA VAL A 458 -18.77 16.12 -8.73
C VAL A 458 -18.27 17.14 -9.73
N PHE A 459 -16.98 17.08 -10.03
CA PHE A 459 -16.30 17.90 -11.01
C PHE A 459 -15.62 17.01 -12.05
N ILE A 460 -15.92 17.24 -13.33
CA ILE A 460 -15.33 16.51 -14.46
C ILE A 460 -14.71 17.54 -15.40
N PRO A 461 -13.41 17.87 -15.22
CA PRO A 461 -12.76 19.00 -15.89
C PRO A 461 -12.89 18.94 -17.42
N ASN A 462 -12.61 17.76 -17.99
CA ASN A 462 -12.61 17.55 -19.44
C ASN A 462 -13.99 17.69 -20.09
N HIS A 463 -15.07 17.58 -19.31
CA HIS A 463 -16.44 17.75 -19.78
C HIS A 463 -17.03 19.11 -19.42
N LYS A 464 -16.29 19.96 -18.71
CA LYS A 464 -16.78 21.20 -18.10
C LYS A 464 -18.02 20.99 -17.23
N VAL A 465 -18.07 19.87 -16.53
CA VAL A 465 -19.23 19.49 -15.70
C VAL A 465 -18.92 19.74 -14.23
N ILE A 466 -19.87 20.37 -13.55
CA ILE A 466 -19.88 20.53 -12.09
C ILE A 466 -21.32 20.49 -11.58
N TYR A 467 -21.59 19.62 -10.60
CA TYR A 467 -22.92 19.52 -9.99
C TYR A 467 -22.82 18.99 -8.56
N LYS A 468 -23.88 19.20 -7.79
CA LYS A 468 -24.07 18.63 -6.45
C LYS A 468 -24.79 17.30 -6.61
N GLY A 469 -24.17 16.23 -6.12
CA GLY A 469 -24.71 14.88 -6.08
C GLY A 469 -25.00 14.43 -4.65
N TYR A 470 -25.70 13.32 -4.53
CA TYR A 470 -25.94 12.59 -3.30
C TYR A 470 -25.76 11.11 -3.55
N THR A 471 -24.96 10.45 -2.72
CA THR A 471 -24.84 9.00 -2.74
C THR A 471 -25.88 8.41 -1.80
N PRO A 472 -26.88 7.65 -2.30
CA PRO A 472 -27.77 6.91 -1.43
C PRO A 472 -26.99 5.92 -0.57
N GLN A 473 -27.32 5.86 0.72
CA GLN A 473 -26.72 4.90 1.63
C GLN A 473 -26.99 3.47 1.14
N ALA A 474 -25.94 2.65 1.12
CA ALA A 474 -26.05 1.29 0.64
C ALA A 474 -26.67 0.40 1.75
N ASN A 475 -27.86 -0.15 1.51
CA ASN A 475 -28.45 -1.13 2.43
C ASN A 475 -27.83 -2.52 2.18
N LEU A 476 -26.61 -2.73 2.68
CA LEU A 476 -25.87 -3.98 2.54
C LEU A 476 -26.19 -4.95 3.68
N LYS A 477 -26.34 -6.23 3.33
CA LYS A 477 -26.50 -7.30 4.31
C LYS A 477 -25.15 -7.63 4.92
N LYS A 478 -25.14 -7.88 6.22
CA LYS A 478 -23.99 -8.47 6.92
C LYS A 478 -23.87 -9.94 6.52
N VAL A 479 -22.78 -10.31 5.85
CA VAL A 479 -22.52 -11.66 5.34
C VAL A 479 -21.35 -12.35 6.05
N ALA A 480 -20.54 -11.60 6.79
CA ALA A 480 -19.41 -12.12 7.56
C ALA A 480 -19.23 -11.33 8.86
N GLU A 481 -18.50 -11.90 9.83
CA GLU A 481 -18.01 -11.15 10.98
C GLU A 481 -17.02 -10.06 10.55
N LYS A 482 -16.90 -8.98 11.31
CA LYS A 482 -15.95 -7.88 11.00
C LYS A 482 -14.50 -8.41 10.98
N THR A 483 -14.05 -8.95 12.10
CA THR A 483 -12.67 -9.46 12.25
C THR A 483 -12.72 -10.76 13.03
N VAL A 484 -11.94 -11.75 12.60
CA VAL A 484 -11.77 -13.03 13.30
C VAL A 484 -10.28 -13.20 13.59
N PRO A 485 -9.80 -12.82 14.79
CA PRO A 485 -8.37 -12.82 15.09
C PRO A 485 -7.78 -14.23 14.95
N ALA A 486 -6.58 -14.30 14.39
CA ALA A 486 -5.79 -15.51 14.34
C ALA A 486 -5.19 -15.80 15.72
N ASP A 487 -5.23 -17.07 16.14
CA ASP A 487 -4.48 -17.50 17.32
C ASP A 487 -2.99 -17.63 16.97
N LEU A 488 -2.18 -16.77 17.57
CA LEU A 488 -0.73 -16.72 17.40
C LEU A 488 0.01 -17.16 18.69
N THR A 489 -0.68 -17.75 19.65
CA THR A 489 -0.10 -18.16 20.94
C THR A 489 1.05 -19.14 20.74
N GLU A 490 0.87 -20.16 19.88
CA GLU A 490 1.91 -21.14 19.56
C GLU A 490 3.12 -20.48 18.88
N PHE A 491 2.88 -19.56 17.93
CA PHE A 491 3.94 -18.81 17.27
C PHE A 491 4.80 -18.05 18.28
N TYR A 492 4.16 -17.28 19.17
CA TYR A 492 4.88 -16.51 20.18
C TYR A 492 5.54 -17.41 21.24
N ALA A 493 4.92 -18.53 21.61
CA ALA A 493 5.54 -19.52 22.48
C ALA A 493 6.82 -20.08 21.87
N ILE A 494 6.84 -20.41 20.57
CA ILE A 494 8.04 -20.87 19.85
C ILE A 494 9.07 -19.74 19.74
N LYS A 495 8.65 -18.54 19.35
CA LYS A 495 9.53 -17.37 19.17
C LYS A 495 10.26 -16.99 20.46
N TYR A 496 9.57 -17.03 21.60
CA TYR A 496 10.08 -16.62 22.91
C TYR A 496 10.54 -17.79 23.79
N LYS A 497 10.43 -19.05 23.35
CA LYS A 497 10.85 -20.25 24.12
C LYS A 497 12.29 -20.16 24.61
N ASN A 498 13.15 -19.47 23.85
CA ASN A 498 14.57 -19.31 24.14
C ASN A 498 14.92 -18.01 24.88
N LEU A 499 13.97 -17.07 25.05
CA LEU A 499 14.20 -15.80 25.77
C LEU A 499 14.00 -15.92 27.29
N ASN A 500 13.33 -16.98 27.74
CA ASN A 500 13.11 -17.31 29.14
C ASN A 500 13.76 -18.66 29.55
N ALA A 501 14.72 -19.17 28.78
CA ALA A 501 15.47 -20.36 29.18
C ALA A 501 16.32 -20.01 30.42
N PRO A 502 16.03 -20.58 31.61
CA PRO A 502 16.87 -20.38 32.77
C PRO A 502 18.18 -21.16 32.58
N GLU A 503 19.31 -20.51 32.80
CA GLU A 503 20.61 -21.12 33.15
C GLU A 503 21.30 -22.11 32.17
N GLU A 504 20.83 -22.31 30.93
CA GLU A 504 21.63 -23.05 29.93
C GLU A 504 22.66 -22.18 29.17
N ASP A 505 22.58 -20.85 29.25
CA ASP A 505 23.50 -19.94 28.54
C ASP A 505 24.93 -19.90 29.09
N ILE A 506 25.19 -20.41 30.29
CA ILE A 506 26.58 -20.56 30.78
C ILE A 506 27.34 -21.59 29.93
N LYS A 507 26.62 -22.56 29.33
CA LYS A 507 27.23 -23.57 28.46
C LYS A 507 27.62 -23.00 27.09
N ASN A 508 26.98 -21.93 26.60
CA ASN A 508 27.18 -21.42 25.23
C ASN A 508 27.89 -20.06 25.16
N LEU A 509 28.67 -19.70 26.19
CA LEU A 509 29.41 -18.44 26.20
C LEU A 509 30.46 -18.39 25.09
N THR A 510 30.50 -17.28 24.35
CA THR A 510 31.55 -17.02 23.36
C THR A 510 32.80 -16.42 24.02
N PHE A 511 33.92 -16.32 23.29
CA PHE A 511 35.10 -15.59 23.75
C PHE A 511 34.80 -14.13 24.10
N ALA A 512 33.91 -13.49 23.34
CA ALA A 512 33.48 -12.12 23.61
C ALA A 512 32.72 -12.01 24.93
N ASP A 513 32.00 -13.08 25.32
CA ASP A 513 31.24 -13.11 26.57
C ASP A 513 32.10 -13.38 27.80
N LEU A 514 33.10 -14.26 27.65
CA LEU A 514 33.99 -14.68 28.73
C LEU A 514 35.08 -13.63 29.05
N PHE A 515 35.48 -12.84 28.05
CA PHE A 515 36.62 -11.92 28.16
C PHE A 515 36.21 -10.46 27.90
N LYS A 516 35.02 -10.03 28.36
CA LYS A 516 34.50 -8.66 28.14
C LYS A 516 35.43 -7.55 28.63
N GLU A 517 36.08 -7.76 29.77
CA GLU A 517 36.98 -6.77 30.37
C GLU A 517 38.34 -6.68 29.67
N LYS A 518 38.77 -7.77 29.03
CA LYS A 518 40.03 -7.85 28.29
C LYS A 518 39.91 -8.87 27.15
N PRO A 519 39.40 -8.47 25.98
CA PRO A 519 39.19 -9.37 24.85
C PRO A 519 40.50 -10.05 24.46
N LEU A 520 40.44 -11.36 24.23
CA LEU A 520 41.59 -12.12 23.72
C LEU A 520 41.81 -11.77 22.25
N SER A 521 43.07 -11.64 21.86
CA SER A 521 43.44 -11.66 20.45
C SER A 521 43.22 -13.07 19.87
N LYS A 522 43.02 -13.17 18.55
CA LYS A 522 42.86 -14.46 17.87
C LYS A 522 44.02 -15.44 18.13
N LEU A 523 45.23 -14.92 18.30
CA LEU A 523 46.41 -15.73 18.64
C LEU A 523 46.31 -16.30 20.06
N GLU A 524 45.79 -15.52 21.01
CA GLU A 524 45.55 -15.98 22.38
C GLU A 524 44.42 -17.01 22.45
N GLU A 525 43.33 -16.80 21.70
CA GLU A 525 42.25 -17.79 21.55
C GLU A 525 42.77 -19.11 20.98
N PHE A 526 43.61 -19.04 19.92
CA PHE A 526 44.18 -20.24 19.30
C PHE A 526 45.21 -20.95 20.20
N LYS A 527 46.03 -20.21 20.94
CA LYS A 527 46.92 -20.78 21.96
C LYS A 527 46.11 -21.48 23.07
N LEU A 528 44.97 -20.91 23.46
CA LEU A 528 44.06 -21.51 24.42
C LEU A 528 43.42 -22.79 23.87
N PHE A 529 43.02 -22.79 22.59
CA PHE A 529 42.54 -23.99 21.90
C PHE A 529 43.60 -25.11 21.88
N LYS A 530 44.86 -24.80 21.57
CA LYS A 530 45.94 -25.81 21.58
C LYS A 530 46.20 -26.40 22.96
N LYS A 531 46.03 -25.60 24.03
CA LYS A 531 46.08 -26.12 25.41
C LYS A 531 44.90 -27.04 25.68
N PHE A 532 43.70 -26.67 25.23
CA PHE A 532 42.52 -27.52 25.31
C PHE A 532 42.71 -28.85 24.57
N GLU A 533 43.22 -28.85 23.33
CA GLU A 533 43.47 -30.09 22.58
C GLU A 533 44.44 -31.04 23.29
N LYS A 534 45.47 -30.50 23.95
CA LYS A 534 46.42 -31.31 24.74
C LYS A 534 45.78 -31.92 25.98
N ALA A 535 44.87 -31.19 26.63
CA ALA A 535 44.14 -31.65 27.79
C ALA A 535 42.95 -32.56 27.43
N LYS A 536 42.42 -32.45 26.20
CA LYS A 536 41.29 -33.23 25.69
C LYS A 536 41.67 -34.71 25.65
N GLY A 537 40.95 -35.54 26.41
CA GLY A 537 41.20 -36.98 26.53
C GLY A 537 41.85 -37.42 27.84
N LYS A 538 42.23 -36.48 28.72
CA LYS A 538 42.70 -36.78 30.08
C LYS A 538 41.89 -35.99 31.10
N GLU A 539 41.11 -36.69 31.91
CA GLU A 539 40.10 -36.07 32.79
C GLU A 539 40.70 -35.08 33.80
N GLU A 540 41.83 -35.41 34.42
CA GLU A 540 42.52 -34.50 35.36
C GLU A 540 43.12 -33.27 34.68
N GLU A 541 43.75 -33.42 33.50
CA GLU A 541 44.32 -32.29 32.76
C GLU A 541 43.22 -31.35 32.24
N LEU A 542 42.06 -31.89 31.84
CA LEU A 542 40.90 -31.10 31.42
C LEU A 542 40.29 -30.31 32.59
N LYS A 543 40.23 -30.92 33.78
CA LYS A 543 39.76 -30.25 35.00
C LYS A 543 40.70 -29.10 35.39
N ASN A 544 42.01 -29.35 35.36
CA ASN A 544 43.03 -28.33 35.64
C ASN A 544 42.96 -27.18 34.61
N PHE A 545 42.84 -27.50 33.32
CA PHE A 545 42.66 -26.51 32.25
C PHE A 545 41.44 -25.62 32.50
N LYS A 546 40.30 -26.21 32.88
CA LYS A 546 39.09 -25.44 33.21
C LYS A 546 39.31 -24.50 34.39
N THR A 547 39.91 -24.97 35.47
CA THR A 547 40.16 -24.15 36.66
C THR A 547 41.18 -23.03 36.43
N GLU A 548 42.30 -23.33 35.75
CA GLU A 548 43.34 -22.35 35.44
C GLU A 548 42.83 -21.18 34.59
N ASN A 549 41.87 -21.45 33.70
CA ASN A 549 41.35 -20.47 32.75
C ASN A 549 39.96 -19.94 33.14
N LYS A 550 39.43 -20.32 34.31
CA LYS A 550 38.09 -19.94 34.81
C LYS A 550 36.94 -20.34 33.85
N LEU A 551 37.00 -21.56 33.32
CA LEU A 551 36.06 -22.12 32.34
C LEU A 551 35.29 -23.34 32.89
N GLU A 552 35.11 -23.43 34.21
CA GLU A 552 34.53 -24.62 34.87
C GLU A 552 33.13 -24.96 34.36
N GLN A 553 32.32 -23.94 34.09
CA GLN A 553 30.92 -24.06 33.68
C GLN A 553 30.71 -23.95 32.16
N VAL A 554 31.78 -23.74 31.39
CA VAL A 554 31.72 -23.49 29.93
C VAL A 554 31.74 -24.80 29.14
N ASN A 555 30.94 -24.90 28.06
CA ASN A 555 31.09 -25.97 27.08
C ASN A 555 32.26 -25.68 26.14
N LEU A 556 33.40 -26.30 26.41
CA LEU A 556 34.62 -26.09 25.65
C LEU A 556 34.50 -26.51 24.18
N GLU A 557 33.68 -27.53 23.87
CA GLU A 557 33.49 -27.95 22.48
C GLU A 557 32.74 -26.90 21.66
N HIS A 558 31.80 -26.21 22.30
CA HIS A 558 31.12 -25.08 21.68
C HIS A 558 32.02 -23.84 21.60
N LEU A 559 32.74 -23.51 22.69
CA LEU A 559 33.67 -22.37 22.74
C LEU A 559 34.74 -22.44 21.63
N PHE A 560 35.24 -23.65 21.34
CA PHE A 560 36.27 -23.89 20.33
C PHE A 560 35.75 -24.42 19.00
N GLN A 561 34.43 -24.41 18.76
CA GLN A 561 33.81 -25.03 17.59
C GLN A 561 34.44 -24.59 16.27
N LYS A 562 34.84 -23.32 16.15
CA LYS A 562 35.50 -22.77 14.94
C LYS A 562 36.88 -23.38 14.63
N TYR A 563 37.56 -23.94 15.62
CA TYR A 563 38.88 -24.57 15.47
C TYR A 563 38.78 -26.10 15.40
N MET A 564 37.68 -26.67 15.86
CA MET A 564 37.43 -28.11 15.82
C MET A 564 37.02 -28.56 14.43
N GLN A 565 37.43 -29.76 14.07
CA GLN A 565 37.09 -30.37 12.79
C GLN A 565 35.56 -30.51 12.63
N ASP A 566 35.04 -30.01 11.52
CA ASP A 566 33.64 -30.10 11.12
C ASP A 566 33.55 -30.83 9.77
N GLY A 567 32.77 -31.92 9.73
CA GLY A 567 32.66 -32.76 8.55
C GLY A 567 32.08 -32.06 7.32
N GLN A 568 31.16 -31.10 7.52
CA GLN A 568 30.56 -30.33 6.43
C GLN A 568 31.55 -29.31 5.89
N ILE A 569 32.28 -28.61 6.76
CA ILE A 569 33.35 -27.69 6.34
C ILE A 569 34.45 -28.44 5.60
N LEU A 570 34.91 -29.57 6.15
CA LEU A 570 35.90 -30.43 5.50
C LEU A 570 35.46 -30.83 4.08
N GLN A 571 34.25 -31.37 3.91
CA GLN A 571 33.74 -31.75 2.58
C GLN A 571 33.68 -30.58 1.60
N ASN A 572 33.29 -29.40 2.07
CA ASN A 572 33.27 -28.19 1.23
C ASN A 572 34.68 -27.79 0.80
N LYS A 573 35.65 -27.85 1.71
CA LYS A 573 37.06 -27.56 1.40
C LYS A 573 37.65 -28.60 0.45
N MET A 574 37.36 -29.89 0.63
CA MET A 574 37.80 -30.96 -0.29
C MET A 574 37.32 -30.75 -1.73
N LYS A 575 36.17 -30.09 -1.95
CA LYS A 575 35.66 -29.78 -3.29
C LYS A 575 36.32 -28.55 -3.93
N LEU A 576 36.86 -27.66 -3.11
CA LEU A 576 37.44 -26.39 -3.56
C LEU A 576 38.91 -26.53 -3.98
N PHE A 577 39.63 -27.46 -3.35
CA PHE A 577 41.04 -27.68 -3.61
C PHE A 577 41.26 -28.99 -4.35
N THR A 578 42.06 -28.93 -5.41
CA THR A 578 42.53 -30.11 -6.13
C THR A 578 43.47 -30.95 -5.26
N LEU A 579 43.66 -32.22 -5.62
CA LEU A 579 44.57 -33.12 -4.92
C LEU A 579 46.01 -32.56 -4.86
N ASN A 580 46.48 -31.94 -5.94
CA ASN A 580 47.82 -31.35 -6.01
C ASN A 580 47.96 -30.13 -5.09
N GLU A 581 46.96 -29.26 -5.04
CA GLU A 581 46.95 -28.12 -4.12
C GLU A 581 46.93 -28.58 -2.66
N ARG A 582 46.18 -29.65 -2.35
CA ARG A 582 46.16 -30.25 -1.01
C ARG A 582 47.53 -30.81 -0.61
N VAL A 583 48.25 -31.45 -1.54
CA VAL A 583 49.62 -31.92 -1.28
C VAL A 583 50.60 -30.76 -1.06
N GLU A 584 50.53 -29.72 -1.88
CA GLU A 584 51.37 -28.52 -1.72
C GLU A 584 51.10 -27.84 -0.37
N LEU A 585 49.82 -27.69 -0.02
CA LEU A 585 49.40 -27.13 1.26
C LEU A 585 49.81 -28.01 2.44
N ASN A 586 49.74 -29.34 2.33
CA ASN A 586 50.25 -30.23 3.36
C ASN A 586 51.75 -30.02 3.58
N GLY A 587 52.53 -29.94 2.49
CA GLY A 587 53.97 -29.67 2.58
C GLY A 587 54.30 -28.34 3.26
N LYS A 588 53.47 -27.30 3.05
CA LYS A 588 53.60 -26.02 3.77
C LYS A 588 53.15 -26.12 5.22
N TRP A 589 52.07 -26.85 5.50
CA TRP A 589 51.55 -27.09 6.86
C TRP A 589 52.58 -27.80 7.75
N GLN A 590 53.22 -28.86 7.24
CA GLN A 590 54.25 -29.61 7.96
C GLN A 590 55.44 -28.73 8.40
N ARG A 591 55.72 -27.63 7.67
CA ARG A 591 56.81 -26.69 8.02
C ARG A 591 56.45 -25.71 9.12
N VAL A 592 55.16 -25.42 9.29
CA VAL A 592 54.66 -24.47 10.30
C VAL A 592 54.08 -25.18 11.54
N GLN A 593 53.84 -26.48 11.44
CA GLN A 593 53.28 -27.30 12.51
C GLN A 593 54.17 -27.26 13.77
N GLY A 594 53.57 -26.96 14.91
CA GLY A 594 54.23 -26.82 16.21
C GLY A 594 54.38 -25.38 16.69
N ASP A 595 54.28 -24.39 15.80
CA ASP A 595 54.27 -22.96 16.17
C ASP A 595 52.85 -22.39 16.04
N PRO A 596 52.15 -22.09 17.16
CA PRO A 596 50.76 -21.60 17.13
C PRO A 596 50.57 -20.33 16.30
N GLU A 597 51.57 -19.47 16.20
CA GLU A 597 51.46 -18.22 15.43
C GLU A 597 51.51 -18.48 13.93
N GLN A 598 52.48 -19.29 13.49
CA GLN A 598 52.61 -19.67 12.09
C GLN A 598 51.46 -20.58 11.64
N GLU A 599 50.99 -21.48 12.51
CA GLU A 599 49.82 -22.31 12.25
C GLU A 599 48.55 -21.46 12.08
N LEU A 600 48.29 -20.49 12.97
CA LEU A 600 47.13 -19.62 12.85
C LEU A 600 47.19 -18.79 11.57
N GLN A 601 48.34 -18.18 11.27
CA GLN A 601 48.54 -17.42 10.03
C GLN A 601 48.32 -18.29 8.79
N PHE A 602 48.75 -19.55 8.84
CA PHE A 602 48.51 -20.50 7.77
C PHE A 602 47.02 -20.81 7.61
N ILE A 603 46.32 -21.11 8.71
CA ILE A 603 44.88 -21.40 8.72
C ILE A 603 44.08 -20.21 8.19
N GLU A 604 44.41 -18.99 8.61
CA GLU A 604 43.74 -17.77 8.13
C GLU A 604 44.03 -17.49 6.66
N LYS A 605 45.29 -17.64 6.23
CA LYS A 605 45.70 -17.37 4.84
C LYS A 605 45.01 -18.27 3.83
N TYR A 606 44.76 -19.53 4.20
CA TYR A 606 44.16 -20.53 3.31
C TYR A 606 42.70 -20.88 3.69
N ASP A 607 42.13 -20.17 4.67
CA ASP A 607 40.77 -20.35 5.17
C ASP A 607 40.45 -21.82 5.52
N LEU A 608 41.27 -22.43 6.39
CA LEU A 608 41.20 -23.86 6.73
C LEU A 608 40.61 -24.16 8.12
N PHE A 609 39.90 -23.20 8.70
CA PHE A 609 39.19 -23.39 9.98
C PHE A 609 38.21 -24.57 9.89
N GLY A 610 38.22 -25.41 10.92
CA GLY A 610 37.38 -26.62 11.00
C GLY A 610 37.65 -27.69 9.94
N ALA A 611 38.69 -27.55 9.10
CA ALA A 611 39.07 -28.57 8.12
C ALA A 611 40.33 -29.35 8.54
N LEU A 612 41.20 -28.75 9.36
CA LEU A 612 42.43 -29.40 9.82
C LEU A 612 42.19 -30.32 11.04
N PRO A 613 42.98 -31.40 11.19
CA PRO A 613 44.05 -31.85 10.29
C PRO A 613 43.56 -32.70 9.10
N ALA A 614 42.32 -33.19 9.14
CA ALA A 614 41.78 -34.18 8.20
C ALA A 614 41.79 -33.76 6.73
N PHE A 615 41.85 -32.45 6.44
CA PHE A 615 42.06 -31.94 5.08
C PHE A 615 43.33 -32.51 4.40
N PHE A 616 44.33 -32.92 5.17
CA PHE A 616 45.57 -33.53 4.68
C PHE A 616 45.61 -35.05 4.80
N GLU A 617 44.51 -35.68 5.21
CA GLU A 617 44.39 -37.14 5.17
C GLU A 617 44.02 -37.57 3.75
N PHE A 618 44.88 -38.39 3.15
CA PHE A 618 44.67 -38.93 1.81
C PHE A 618 44.21 -40.39 1.91
N ASP A 619 43.11 -40.72 1.22
CA ASP A 619 42.61 -42.08 1.15
C ASP A 619 43.49 -42.98 0.26
N ALA A 620 43.18 -44.28 0.20
CA ALA A 620 43.97 -45.24 -0.58
C ALA A 620 43.95 -44.95 -2.10
N ALA A 621 42.85 -44.41 -2.62
CA ALA A 621 42.72 -44.07 -4.04
C ALA A 621 43.48 -42.78 -4.38
N GLU A 622 43.43 -41.77 -3.50
CA GLU A 622 44.22 -40.55 -3.60
C GLU A 622 45.71 -40.84 -3.51
N LYS A 623 46.13 -41.71 -2.59
CA LYS A 623 47.53 -42.16 -2.48
C LYS A 623 48.01 -42.89 -3.74
N SER A 624 47.16 -43.73 -4.34
CA SER A 624 47.48 -44.41 -5.60
C SER A 624 47.66 -43.43 -6.76
N ARG A 625 46.82 -42.39 -6.83
CA ARG A 625 46.96 -41.32 -7.84
C ARG A 625 48.24 -40.52 -7.61
N LEU A 626 48.58 -40.20 -6.36
CA LEU A 626 49.82 -39.49 -6.05
C LEU A 626 51.07 -40.29 -6.41
N SER A 627 51.05 -41.62 -6.32
CA SER A 627 52.15 -42.48 -6.78
C SER A 627 52.28 -42.61 -8.29
N GLU A 628 51.27 -42.23 -9.07
CA GLU A 628 51.37 -42.14 -10.53
C GLU A 628 52.01 -40.82 -11.01
N PHE A 629 52.03 -39.80 -10.13
CA PHE A 629 52.61 -38.47 -10.40
C PHE A 629 54.03 -38.28 -9.82
N ALA A 630 54.47 -39.16 -8.90
CA ALA A 630 55.81 -39.18 -8.31
C ALA A 630 56.72 -40.17 -9.07
#